data_AF-A0A1J7JAB9-F1
#
_entry.id   AF-A0A1J7JAB9-F1
#
_cell.length_a   1.000
_cell.length_b   1.000
_cell.length_c   1.000
_cell.angle_alpha   90.00
_cell.angle_beta   90.00
_cell.angle_gamma   90.00
#
_symmetry.space_group_name_H-M   'P 1'
#
loop_
_entity.id
_entity.type
_entity.pdbx_description
1 polymer ?
#
loop_
_entity_poly.entity_id
_entity_poly.type
_entity_poly.pdbx_seq_one_letter_code
_entity_poly.pdbx_strand_id
1 'polypeptide(L)'
;MSLWLWRVFLAFEDRIIQQILRSPTFHRGVRHVHRKVEDLRHGRNPDEPLRPGEATEDPHKTSFLQHFIDEVKNQIKGTPRDPPGPSPPTK
;
A
#
# COMPACT_ATOMS: atom_id res chain seq x y z
N MET A 1 -32.47 -14.53 -14.43
CA MET A 1 -31.66 -13.32 -14.18
C MET A 1 -30.50 -13.56 -13.20
N SER A 2 -30.73 -14.12 -12.00
CA SER A 2 -29.71 -14.27 -10.93
C SER A 2 -28.46 -15.11 -11.29
N LEU A 3 -28.62 -16.25 -11.99
CA LEU A 3 -27.47 -17.10 -12.38
C LEU A 3 -26.47 -16.42 -13.31
N TRP A 4 -26.91 -15.49 -14.15
CA TRP A 4 -26.02 -14.75 -15.04
C TRP A 4 -25.18 -13.73 -14.28
N LEU A 5 -25.76 -13.04 -13.31
CA LEU A 5 -25.04 -12.12 -12.43
C LEU A 5 -23.97 -12.86 -11.61
N TRP A 6 -24.30 -14.04 -11.09
CA TRP A 6 -23.35 -14.88 -10.36
C TRP A 6 -22.18 -15.32 -11.25
N ARG A 7 -22.45 -15.72 -12.50
CA ARG A 7 -21.40 -16.10 -13.45
C ARG A 7 -20.48 -14.94 -13.82
N VAL A 8 -21.04 -13.75 -14.03
CA VAL A 8 -20.25 -12.54 -14.32
C VAL A 8 -19.37 -12.17 -13.14
N PHE A 9 -19.91 -12.25 -11.92
CA PHE A 9 -19.15 -12.00 -10.69
C PHE A 9 -17.95 -12.95 -10.56
N LEU A 10 -18.17 -14.26 -10.72
CA LEU A 10 -17.10 -15.26 -10.66
C LEU A 10 -16.03 -15.05 -11.74
N ALA A 11 -16.43 -14.73 -12.97
CA ALA A 11 -15.49 -14.46 -14.06
C ALA A 11 -14.66 -13.19 -13.81
N PHE A 12 -15.26 -12.19 -13.17
CA PHE A 12 -14.57 -10.96 -12.78
C PHE A 12 -13.56 -11.21 -11.66
N GLU A 13 -13.95 -11.96 -10.64
CA GLU A 13 -13.09 -12.37 -9.53
C GLU A 13 -11.86 -13.14 -10.04
N ASP A 14 -12.06 -14.16 -10.86
CA ASP A 14 -10.98 -14.96 -11.44
C ASP A 14 -10.01 -14.08 -12.26
N ARG A 15 -10.54 -13.12 -13.04
CA ARG A 15 -9.70 -12.21 -13.82
C ARG A 15 -8.87 -11.28 -12.94
N ILE A 16 -9.43 -10.76 -11.84
CA ILE A 16 -8.69 -9.94 -10.88
C ILE A 16 -7.61 -10.76 -10.20
N ILE A 17 -7.94 -11.97 -9.73
CA ILE A 17 -6.99 -12.87 -9.06
C ILE A 17 -5.82 -13.16 -9.99
N GLN A 18 -6.08 -13.53 -11.25
CA GLN A 18 -5.03 -13.79 -12.23
C GLN A 18 -4.17 -12.56 -12.50
N GLN A 19 -4.76 -11.37 -12.57
CA GLN A 19 -4.01 -10.12 -12.77
C GLN A 19 -3.12 -9.79 -11.58
N ILE A 20 -3.62 -9.96 -10.36
CA ILE A 20 -2.87 -9.74 -9.12
C ILE A 20 -1.73 -10.76 -8.99
N LEU A 21 -1.99 -12.05 -9.24
CA LEU A 21 -0.98 -13.10 -9.16
C LEU A 21 0.09 -13.00 -10.25
N ARG A 22 -0.21 -12.43 -11.41
CA ARG A 22 0.80 -12.14 -12.45
C ARG A 22 1.63 -10.91 -12.12
N SER A 23 1.18 -10.06 -11.20
CA SER A 23 1.88 -8.82 -10.87
C SER A 23 3.11 -9.08 -9.99
N PRO A 24 4.32 -8.74 -10.46
CA PRO A 24 5.53 -8.88 -9.64
C PRO A 24 5.55 -7.90 -8.45
N THR A 25 4.76 -6.82 -8.47
CA THR A 25 4.63 -5.92 -7.32
C THR A 25 3.82 -6.55 -6.19
N PHE A 26 2.80 -7.36 -6.51
CA PHE A 26 2.02 -8.08 -5.52
C PHE A 26 2.90 -9.06 -4.74
N HIS A 27 3.71 -9.85 -5.45
CA HIS A 27 4.67 -10.76 -4.82
C HIS A 27 5.69 -10.05 -3.93
N ARG A 28 6.17 -8.87 -4.35
CA ARG A 28 7.06 -8.02 -3.53
C ARG A 28 6.36 -7.52 -2.27
N GLY A 29 5.09 -7.13 -2.38
CA GLY A 29 4.27 -6.71 -1.24
C GLY A 29 4.03 -7.83 -0.24
N VAL A 30 3.61 -9.01 -0.71
CA VAL A 30 3.41 -10.20 0.14
C VAL A 30 4.70 -10.58 0.85
N ARG A 31 5.85 -10.54 0.17
CA ARG A 31 7.16 -10.77 0.79
C ARG A 31 7.44 -9.78 1.92
N HIS A 32 7.08 -8.51 1.75
CA HIS A 32 7.24 -7.48 2.79
C HIS A 32 6.37 -7.75 4.02
N VAL A 33 5.10 -8.13 3.80
CA VAL A 33 4.17 -8.48 4.88
C VAL A 33 4.63 -9.73 5.63
N HIS A 34 5.01 -10.77 4.89
CA HIS A 34 5.53 -12.01 5.50
C HIS A 34 6.71 -11.71 6.41
N ARG A 35 7.68 -10.92 5.93
CA ARG A 35 8.84 -10.51 6.73
C ARG A 35 8.44 -9.72 7.97
N LYS A 36 7.53 -8.74 7.85
CA LYS A 36 7.02 -8.01 9.03
C LYS A 36 6.39 -8.92 10.07
N VAL A 37 5.57 -9.89 9.63
CA VAL A 37 4.94 -10.86 10.53
C VAL A 37 5.99 -11.76 11.18
N GLU A 38 7.00 -12.18 10.41
CA GLU A 38 8.09 -13.01 10.88
C GLU A 38 8.97 -12.29 11.91
N ASP A 39 9.32 -11.02 11.65
CA ASP A 39 10.05 -10.16 12.59
C ASP A 39 9.24 -9.93 13.89
N LEU A 40 7.92 -9.76 13.78
CA LEU A 40 7.04 -9.60 14.93
C LEU A 40 6.94 -10.87 15.78
N ARG A 41 7.00 -12.06 15.16
CA ARG A 41 6.85 -13.34 15.85
C ARG A 41 8.17 -13.86 16.44
N HIS A 42 9.27 -13.71 15.72
CA HIS A 42 10.56 -14.30 16.08
C HIS A 42 11.61 -13.26 16.51
N GLY A 43 11.29 -11.97 16.39
CA GLY A 43 12.24 -10.89 16.57
C GLY A 43 13.07 -10.63 15.32
N ARG A 44 13.74 -9.48 15.30
CA ARG A 44 14.61 -9.08 14.18
C ARG A 44 15.91 -9.88 14.22
N ASN A 45 16.31 -10.42 13.08
CA ASN A 45 17.57 -11.14 12.96
C ASN A 45 18.74 -10.14 13.09
N PRO A 46 19.65 -10.29 14.08
CA PRO A 46 20.69 -9.30 14.37
C PRO A 46 21.73 -9.13 13.24
N ASP A 47 21.88 -10.14 12.38
CA ASP A 47 22.82 -10.13 11.27
C ASP A 47 22.22 -9.60 9.94
N GLU A 48 20.93 -9.24 9.92
CA GLU A 48 20.31 -8.68 8.71
C GLU A 48 20.69 -7.19 8.56
N PRO A 49 21.31 -6.78 7.43
CA PRO A 49 21.67 -5.39 7.20
C PRO A 49 20.43 -4.48 7.29
N LEU A 50 20.63 -3.25 7.80
CA LEU A 50 19.58 -2.24 7.95
C LEU A 50 18.78 -2.10 6.65
N ARG A 51 17.45 -2.21 6.74
CA ARG A 51 16.61 -2.20 5.53
C ARG A 51 16.51 -0.78 5.01
N PRO A 52 16.36 -0.59 3.69
CA PRO A 52 16.10 0.72 3.11
C PRO A 52 14.87 1.35 3.80
N GLY A 53 15.07 2.50 4.45
CA GLY A 53 14.06 3.18 5.26
C GLY A 53 14.33 3.14 6.75
N GLU A 54 14.85 2.07 7.33
CA GLU A 54 14.96 1.97 8.80
C GLU A 54 16.05 2.88 9.42
N ALA A 55 17.01 3.33 8.61
CA ALA A 55 18.05 4.28 9.01
C ALA A 55 17.93 5.66 8.32
N THR A 56 16.91 5.85 7.48
CA THR A 56 16.71 7.09 6.68
C THR A 56 15.27 7.62 6.78
N GLU A 57 14.41 6.95 7.53
CA GLU A 57 13.05 7.41 7.82
C GLU A 57 13.13 8.56 8.83
N ASP A 58 13.11 9.78 8.32
CA ASP A 58 12.86 10.97 9.12
C ASP A 58 11.51 10.80 9.81
N PRO A 59 11.44 10.77 11.16
CA PRO A 59 10.18 10.56 11.89
C PRO A 59 9.17 11.69 11.67
N HIS A 60 9.60 12.80 11.06
CA HIS A 60 8.78 13.95 10.74
C HIS A 60 8.24 13.95 9.29
N LYS A 61 8.61 12.96 8.46
CA LYS A 61 8.25 12.91 7.03
C LYS A 61 7.05 12.00 6.80
N THR A 62 5.88 12.60 6.66
CA THR A 62 4.64 11.92 6.30
C THR A 62 4.80 11.18 4.96
N SER A 63 4.50 9.88 4.93
CA SER A 63 4.68 9.04 3.73
C SER A 63 3.63 9.38 2.66
N PHE A 64 4.01 9.28 1.38
CA PHE A 64 3.11 9.46 0.23
C PHE A 64 1.83 8.61 0.36
N LEU A 65 1.95 7.38 0.87
CA LEU A 65 0.80 6.50 1.06
C LEU A 65 -0.20 7.06 2.07
N GLN A 66 0.27 7.75 3.10
CA GLN A 66 -0.58 8.36 4.11
C GLN A 66 -1.38 9.53 3.51
N HIS A 67 -0.71 10.38 2.72
CA HIS A 67 -1.38 11.42 1.94
C HIS A 67 -2.36 10.86 0.92
N PHE A 68 -2.02 9.76 0.24
CA PHE A 68 -2.90 9.10 -0.71
C PHE A 68 -4.15 8.51 -0.05
N ILE A 69 -4.00 7.84 1.10
CA ILE A 69 -5.12 7.28 1.87
C ILE A 69 -6.01 8.42 2.40
N ASP A 70 -5.42 9.48 2.92
CA ASP A 70 -6.15 10.65 3.39
C ASP A 70 -6.95 11.29 2.26
N GLU A 71 -6.37 11.40 1.06
CA GLU A 71 -7.04 11.95 -0.11
C GLU A 71 -8.21 11.07 -0.56
N VAL A 72 -8.02 9.75 -0.68
CA VAL A 72 -9.11 8.80 -1.00
C VAL A 72 -10.23 8.90 0.03
N LYS A 73 -9.89 8.96 1.32
CA LYS A 73 -10.87 9.09 2.41
C LYS A 73 -11.62 10.43 2.34
N ASN A 74 -10.93 11.52 2.03
CA ASN A 74 -11.51 12.85 1.89
C ASN A 74 -12.44 12.95 0.68
N GLN A 75 -12.09 12.29 -0.44
CA GLN A 75 -12.94 12.19 -1.62
C GLN A 75 -14.23 11.38 -1.34
N ILE A 76 -14.12 10.27 -0.60
CA ILE A 76 -15.29 9.49 -0.17
C ILE A 76 -16.18 10.30 0.78
N LYS A 77 -15.59 11.12 1.65
CA LYS A 77 -16.31 11.96 2.63
C LYS A 77 -16.93 13.22 2.01
N GLY A 78 -16.60 13.56 0.76
CA GLY A 78 -17.14 14.73 0.06
C GLY A 78 -16.56 16.08 0.50
N THR A 79 -15.42 16.08 1.20
CA THR A 79 -14.65 17.31 1.49
C THR A 79 -13.25 17.17 0.89
N PRO A 80 -13.09 17.45 -0.41
CA PRO A 80 -11.78 17.51 -1.04
C PRO A 80 -10.92 18.55 -0.33
N ARG A 81 -9.66 18.20 0.00
CA ARG A 81 -8.69 19.20 0.46
C ARG A 81 -7.98 19.73 -0.79
N ASP A 82 -7.90 21.04 -0.94
CA ASP A 82 -7.01 21.64 -1.94
C ASP A 82 -5.58 21.18 -1.67
N PRO A 83 -4.80 20.83 -2.72
CA PRO A 83 -3.42 20.44 -2.53
C PRO A 83 -2.67 21.58 -1.83
N PRO A 84 -1.82 21.28 -0.82
CA PRO A 84 -1.01 22.32 -0.20
C PRO A 84 -0.20 23.00 -1.31
N GLY A 85 -0.34 24.32 -1.41
CA GLY A 85 0.43 25.13 -2.36
C GLY A 85 1.93 24.85 -2.20
N PRO A 86 2.73 25.05 -3.27
CA PRO A 86 4.14 24.71 -3.27
C PRO A 86 4.84 25.32 -2.05
N SER A 87 5.58 24.49 -1.32
CA SER A 87 6.38 24.94 -0.19
C SER A 87 7.33 26.05 -0.68
N PRO A 88 7.47 27.16 0.05
CA PRO A 88 8.35 28.25 -0.37
C PRO A 88 9.77 27.72 -0.58
N PRO A 89 10.50 28.22 -1.61
CA PRO A 89 11.86 27.77 -1.86
C PRO A 89 12.71 28.03 -0.63
N THR A 90 13.32 26.97 -0.11
CA THR A 90 14.32 27.06 0.96
C THR A 90 15.51 27.84 0.40
N LYS A 91 15.74 29.03 0.94
CA LYS A 91 16.91 29.86 0.61
C LYS A 91 18.19 29.24 1.17
#